data_AF-A0A1D3JFH2-F1
#
_entry.id   AF-A0A1D3JFH2-F1
#
_cell.length_a   1.000
_cell.length_b   1.000
_cell.length_c   1.000
_cell.angle_alpha   90.00
_cell.angle_beta   90.00
_cell.angle_gamma   90.00
#
_symmetry.space_group_name_H-M   'P 1'
#
loop_
_entity.id
_entity.type
_entity.pdbx_description
1 polymer ?
#
loop_
_entity_poly.entity_id
_entity_poly.type
_entity_poly.pdbx_seq_one_letter_code
_entity_poly.pdbx_strand_id
1 'polypeptide(L)'
;MLYLNSTNMGMAENFTQKTPNQQFKSTCDSILTNHHNSNVNFNSICITLLSYFQLCKITKSSSNPDSYCGYANYWLNGKMRNENGKSDTDTSIFFEIFNGSLNKDSGSSECKKYIYNLGDETFKKMNKLFTYYNHYSNFLLNKYTKANLSCTHAEKCATIYKENIISCSAFEDEFCKKLKAFRDILMKQLLSPSMCADQQDIILSIDKKMTESTSQNQREESSQATTISASSLGTMMGVSLLSLFLYKVTPLGSWLSPRIGNLKKTLNIVDNEGNESLFHYSESTESNITNGDYNIAYHFVGN
;
A
#
# COMPACT_ATOMS: atom_id res chain seq x y z
N MET A 1 -5.93 -9.65 -1.84
CA MET A 1 -4.76 -9.83 -0.91
C MET A 1 -4.52 -8.72 0.12
N LEU A 2 -4.56 -7.42 -0.22
CA LEU A 2 -4.28 -6.34 0.77
C LEU A 2 -5.20 -6.38 2.00
N TYR A 3 -6.51 -6.61 1.78
CA TYR A 3 -7.47 -6.82 2.87
C TYR A 3 -7.03 -7.96 3.80
N LEU A 4 -6.63 -9.11 3.25
CA LEU A 4 -6.17 -10.26 4.03
C LEU A 4 -4.89 -9.95 4.82
N ASN A 5 -3.93 -9.23 4.22
CA ASN A 5 -2.74 -8.77 4.94
C ASN A 5 -3.11 -7.84 6.10
N SER A 6 -4.06 -6.92 5.90
CA SER A 6 -4.52 -6.02 6.96
C SER A 6 -5.23 -6.77 8.09
N THR A 7 -6.05 -7.77 7.74
CA THR A 7 -6.73 -8.65 8.70
C THR A 7 -5.73 -9.47 9.51
N ASN A 8 -4.75 -10.11 8.86
CA ASN A 8 -3.70 -10.87 9.53
C ASN A 8 -2.87 -9.98 10.47
N MET A 9 -2.58 -8.74 10.08
CA MET A 9 -1.86 -7.80 10.94
C MET A 9 -2.70 -7.39 12.15
N GLY A 10 -4.00 -7.12 11.97
CA GLY A 10 -4.91 -6.82 13.08
C GLY A 10 -5.03 -7.99 14.07
N MET A 11 -5.06 -9.23 13.57
CA MET A 11 -4.98 -10.42 14.43
C MET A 11 -3.66 -10.48 15.20
N ALA A 12 -2.53 -10.24 14.53
CA ALA A 12 -1.21 -10.23 15.16
C ALA A 12 -1.09 -9.18 16.27
N GLU A 13 -1.63 -7.96 16.06
CA GLU A 13 -1.67 -6.90 17.07
C GLU A 13 -2.50 -7.34 18.29
N ASN A 14 -3.68 -7.92 18.06
CA ASN A 14 -4.57 -8.39 19.12
C ASN A 14 -3.93 -9.53 19.94
N PHE A 15 -3.29 -10.50 19.28
CA PHE A 15 -2.56 -11.57 19.96
C PHE A 15 -1.42 -11.03 20.81
N THR A 16 -0.65 -10.07 20.29
CA THR A 16 0.46 -9.45 21.01
C THR A 16 -0.01 -8.71 22.27
N GLN A 17 -1.19 -8.08 22.22
CA GLN A 17 -1.74 -7.36 23.38
C GLN A 17 -2.33 -8.31 24.45
N LYS A 18 -3.01 -9.38 24.03
CA LYS A 18 -3.73 -10.27 24.96
C LYS A 18 -2.84 -11.38 25.53
N THR A 19 -2.14 -12.11 24.65
CA THR A 19 -1.38 -13.30 25.01
C THR A 19 -0.15 -13.41 24.09
N PRO A 20 0.94 -12.67 24.39
CA PRO A 20 2.16 -12.74 23.59
C PRO A 20 2.68 -14.18 23.50
N ASN A 21 2.99 -14.65 22.30
CA ASN A 21 3.66 -15.93 22.12
C ASN A 21 5.04 -15.88 22.81
N GLN A 22 5.27 -16.75 23.80
CA GLN A 22 6.50 -16.75 24.60
C GLN A 22 7.76 -17.00 23.77
N GLN A 23 7.67 -17.79 22.69
CA GLN A 23 8.77 -18.00 21.77
C GLN A 23 9.14 -16.71 21.03
N PHE A 24 8.15 -15.96 20.57
CA PHE A 24 8.38 -14.67 19.92
C PHE A 24 8.87 -13.61 20.89
N LYS A 25 8.35 -13.59 22.11
CA LYS A 25 8.85 -12.74 23.18
C LYS A 25 10.34 -12.99 23.43
N SER A 26 10.73 -14.25 23.68
CA SER A 26 12.13 -14.62 23.89
C SER A 26 13.03 -14.26 22.70
N THR A 27 12.53 -14.49 21.47
CA THR A 27 13.24 -14.12 20.24
C THR A 27 13.46 -12.61 20.17
N CYS A 28 12.41 -11.81 20.41
CA CYS A 28 12.49 -10.35 20.37
C CYS A 28 13.34 -9.76 21.50
N ASP A 29 13.24 -10.31 22.71
CA ASP A 29 14.10 -9.94 23.83
C ASP A 29 15.58 -10.16 23.45
N SER A 30 15.91 -11.29 22.82
CA SER A 30 17.25 -11.60 22.32
C SER A 30 17.71 -10.63 21.21
N ILE A 31 16.85 -10.32 20.24
CA ILE A 31 17.12 -9.38 19.15
C ILE A 31 17.45 -7.98 19.70
N LEU A 32 16.74 -7.56 20.75
CA LEU A 32 16.83 -6.22 21.31
C LEU A 32 17.83 -6.09 22.47
N THR A 33 18.45 -7.19 22.93
CA THR A 33 19.26 -7.26 24.16
C THR A 33 20.42 -6.24 24.22
N ASN A 34 21.06 -5.93 23.08
CA ASN A 34 22.21 -5.01 23.05
C ASN A 34 21.82 -3.52 23.02
N HIS A 35 20.53 -3.22 23.00
CA HIS A 35 20.02 -1.85 22.96
C HIS A 35 19.27 -1.57 24.25
N HIS A 36 20.03 -1.24 25.30
CA HIS A 36 19.56 -0.97 26.67
C HIS A 36 18.48 0.14 26.80
N ASN A 37 18.16 0.84 25.71
CA ASN A 37 17.01 1.74 25.58
C ASN A 37 15.87 1.10 24.78
N SER A 38 15.66 -0.21 24.89
CA SER A 38 14.54 -0.90 24.25
C SER A 38 13.24 -0.34 24.81
N ASN A 39 12.67 0.65 24.12
CA ASN A 39 11.36 1.18 24.40
C ASN A 39 10.38 -0.02 24.44
N VAL A 40 9.47 -0.05 25.42
CA VAL A 40 8.42 -1.08 25.53
C VAL A 40 7.70 -1.29 24.18
N ASN A 41 7.62 -0.23 23.38
CA ASN A 41 7.06 -0.24 22.03
C ASN A 41 7.85 -1.10 21.02
N PHE A 42 9.17 -1.21 21.14
CA PHE A 42 9.99 -2.00 20.19
C PHE A 42 9.75 -3.50 20.33
N ASN A 43 9.62 -3.97 21.58
CA ASN A 43 9.39 -5.38 21.82
C ASN A 43 8.00 -5.80 21.30
N SER A 44 6.96 -5.00 21.57
CA SER A 44 5.61 -5.27 21.07
C SER A 44 5.54 -5.22 19.53
N ILE A 45 6.23 -4.28 18.89
CA ILE A 45 6.34 -4.20 17.43
C ILE A 45 7.03 -5.45 16.86
N CYS A 46 8.14 -5.89 17.47
CA CYS A 46 8.84 -7.11 17.06
C CYS A 46 7.94 -8.36 17.17
N ILE A 47 7.27 -8.55 18.32
CA ILE A 47 6.38 -9.71 18.55
C ILE A 47 5.22 -9.70 17.55
N THR A 48 4.67 -8.51 17.26
CA THR A 48 3.59 -8.36 16.28
C THR A 48 4.05 -8.78 14.89
N LEU A 49 5.24 -8.37 14.45
CA LEU A 49 5.78 -8.73 13.13
C LEU A 49 6.03 -10.24 13.01
N LEU A 50 6.64 -10.87 14.02
CA LEU A 50 6.85 -12.32 14.03
C LEU A 50 5.52 -13.08 13.97
N SER A 51 4.52 -12.62 14.73
CA SER A 51 3.16 -13.19 14.72
C SER A 51 2.50 -13.03 13.36
N TYR A 52 2.60 -11.85 12.76
CA TYR A 52 2.10 -11.58 11.42
C TYR A 52 2.72 -12.49 10.36
N PHE A 53 4.05 -12.64 10.36
CA PHE A 53 4.74 -13.52 9.42
C PHE A 53 4.35 -14.99 9.59
N GLN A 54 4.09 -15.44 10.82
CA GLN A 54 3.56 -16.79 11.05
C GLN A 54 2.14 -16.94 10.51
N LEU A 55 1.24 -15.99 10.80
CA LEU A 55 -0.15 -16.00 10.30
C LEU A 55 -0.20 -15.99 8.77
N CYS A 56 0.64 -15.18 8.12
CA CYS A 56 0.66 -15.09 6.67
C CYS A 56 1.03 -16.42 5.99
N LYS A 57 1.89 -17.23 6.60
CA LYS A 57 2.21 -18.58 6.13
C LYS A 57 1.06 -19.56 6.32
N ILE A 58 0.47 -19.57 7.51
CA ILE A 58 -0.63 -20.51 7.86
C ILE A 58 -1.82 -20.26 6.94
N THR A 59 -2.20 -19.00 6.78
CA THR A 59 -3.36 -18.59 5.97
C THR A 59 -3.11 -18.68 4.47
N LYS A 60 -1.88 -19.00 4.02
CA LYS A 60 -1.44 -18.89 2.62
C LYS A 60 -1.82 -17.54 2.00
N SER A 61 -1.84 -16.48 2.81
CA SER A 61 -2.44 -15.16 2.46
C SER A 61 -1.86 -14.48 1.23
N SER A 62 -0.77 -15.00 0.70
CA SER A 62 -0.18 -14.73 -0.59
C SER A 62 1.02 -15.66 -0.65
N SER A 63 1.12 -16.56 -1.62
CA SER A 63 2.39 -17.26 -1.88
C SER A 63 3.49 -16.31 -2.35
N ASN A 64 3.15 -15.04 -2.61
CA ASN A 64 4.07 -13.99 -3.04
C ASN A 64 4.57 -13.13 -1.84
N PRO A 65 5.88 -13.18 -1.52
CA PRO A 65 6.54 -12.32 -0.53
C PRO A 65 6.37 -10.82 -0.78
N ASP A 66 6.24 -10.39 -2.04
CA ASP A 66 6.04 -8.97 -2.38
C ASP A 66 4.78 -8.39 -1.72
N SER A 67 3.77 -9.23 -1.44
CA SER A 67 2.50 -8.81 -0.86
C SER A 67 2.59 -8.59 0.65
N TYR A 68 2.84 -9.65 1.44
CA TYR A 68 2.81 -9.56 2.89
C TYR A 68 4.07 -8.91 3.47
N CYS A 69 5.25 -9.12 2.88
CA CYS A 69 6.46 -8.41 3.33
C CYS A 69 6.37 -6.91 3.01
N GLY A 70 5.80 -6.54 1.85
CA GLY A 70 5.53 -5.15 1.49
C GLY A 70 4.54 -4.49 2.47
N TYR A 71 3.48 -5.19 2.84
CA TYR A 71 2.53 -4.72 3.84
C TYR A 71 3.15 -4.58 5.23
N ALA A 72 3.95 -5.58 5.67
CA ALA A 72 4.68 -5.50 6.94
C ALA A 72 5.59 -4.28 7.00
N ASN A 73 6.31 -3.98 5.91
CA ASN A 73 7.17 -2.80 5.86
C ASN A 73 6.38 -1.50 5.96
N TYR A 74 5.23 -1.41 5.28
CA TYR A 74 4.33 -0.26 5.38
C TYR A 74 3.82 -0.08 6.81
N TRP A 75 3.29 -1.14 7.43
CA TRP A 75 2.79 -1.11 8.81
C TRP A 75 3.89 -0.71 9.80
N LEU A 76 5.08 -1.28 9.68
CA LEU A 76 6.21 -0.97 10.55
C LEU A 76 6.63 0.50 10.41
N ASN A 77 6.73 1.01 9.18
CA ASN A 77 7.00 2.42 8.95
C ASN A 77 5.93 3.32 9.58
N GLY A 78 4.66 2.89 9.62
CA GLY A 78 3.59 3.64 10.30
C GLY A 78 3.74 3.63 11.83
N LYS A 79 4.10 2.50 12.42
CA LYS A 79 4.25 2.36 13.88
C LYS A 79 5.47 3.05 14.47
N MET A 80 6.55 3.13 13.70
CA MET A 80 7.80 3.71 14.17
C MET A 80 7.86 5.23 14.06
N ARG A 81 6.95 5.84 13.30
CA ARG A 81 6.90 7.30 13.14
C ARG A 81 6.28 7.96 14.36
N ASN A 82 6.79 9.15 14.69
CA ASN A 82 6.21 9.98 15.74
C ASN A 82 4.84 10.57 15.32
N GLU A 83 4.19 11.30 16.24
CA GLU A 83 2.88 11.92 16.03
C GLU A 83 2.84 12.86 14.80
N ASN A 84 3.98 13.44 14.41
CA ASN A 84 4.10 14.28 13.22
C ASN A 84 4.37 13.47 11.92
N GLY A 85 4.35 12.14 12.00
CA GLY A 85 4.62 11.23 10.89
C GLY A 85 6.09 11.19 10.45
N LYS A 86 7.02 11.71 11.26
CA LYS A 86 8.45 11.76 10.92
C LYS A 86 9.20 10.57 11.47
N SER A 87 10.16 10.09 10.69
CA SER A 87 11.17 9.15 11.17
C SER A 87 12.19 9.88 12.03
N ASP A 88 12.71 9.20 13.04
CA ASP A 88 13.80 9.67 13.89
C ASP A 88 14.96 8.64 13.94
N THR A 89 15.92 8.89 14.83
CA THR A 89 17.08 8.02 15.03
C THR A 89 16.66 6.64 15.54
N ASP A 90 15.74 6.60 16.49
CA ASP A 90 15.19 5.39 17.10
C ASP A 90 14.49 4.50 16.05
N THR A 91 13.77 5.12 15.11
CA THR A 91 13.21 4.46 13.94
C THR A 91 14.28 3.72 13.14
N SER A 92 15.35 4.42 12.79
CA SER A 92 16.41 3.88 11.93
C SER A 92 17.16 2.74 12.60
N ILE A 93 17.47 2.89 13.89
CA ILE A 93 18.09 1.85 14.72
C ILE A 93 17.25 0.57 14.73
N PHE A 94 15.93 0.69 14.96
CA PHE A 94 15.05 -0.48 14.97
C PHE A 94 15.05 -1.22 13.63
N PHE A 95 14.97 -0.49 12.50
CA PHE A 95 15.01 -1.11 11.18
C PHE A 95 16.30 -1.90 10.95
N GLU A 96 17.46 -1.37 11.36
CA GLU A 96 18.75 -2.05 11.22
C GLU A 96 18.80 -3.33 12.06
N ILE A 97 18.43 -3.26 13.33
CA ILE A 97 18.43 -4.40 14.25
C ILE A 97 17.48 -5.48 13.77
N PHE A 98 16.21 -5.11 13.54
CA PHE A 98 15.18 -6.06 13.19
C PHE A 98 15.51 -6.73 11.85
N ASN A 99 15.89 -5.95 10.84
CA ASN A 99 16.29 -6.51 9.54
C ASN A 99 17.52 -7.42 9.65
N GLY A 100 18.53 -7.04 10.45
CA GLY A 100 19.72 -7.85 10.70
C GLY A 100 19.41 -9.21 11.31
N SER A 101 18.35 -9.29 12.14
CA SER A 101 17.92 -10.50 12.83
C SER A 101 17.08 -11.48 11.99
N LEU A 102 16.55 -11.04 10.84
CA LEU A 102 15.76 -11.89 9.93
C LEU A 102 16.67 -12.89 9.16
N ASN A 103 17.25 -13.87 9.85
CA ASN A 103 18.09 -14.91 9.24
C ASN A 103 17.45 -16.30 9.34
N LYS A 104 17.63 -17.06 8.24
CA LYS A 104 17.30 -18.47 7.87
C LYS A 104 16.29 -19.34 8.64
N ASP A 105 16.09 -19.20 9.94
CA ASP A 105 15.34 -20.19 10.74
C ASP A 105 13.90 -19.78 11.08
N SER A 106 13.55 -18.53 10.80
CA SER A 106 12.17 -18.07 10.78
C SER A 106 11.81 -17.78 9.33
N GLY A 107 10.72 -18.32 8.81
CA GLY A 107 10.29 -17.99 7.43
C GLY A 107 9.84 -16.51 7.24
N SER A 108 10.34 -15.60 8.05
CA SER A 108 10.41 -14.16 7.80
C SER A 108 11.71 -13.77 7.06
N SER A 109 12.63 -14.71 6.84
CA SER A 109 13.90 -14.49 6.14
C SER A 109 13.74 -13.93 4.72
N GLU A 110 12.67 -14.30 4.01
CA GLU A 110 12.33 -13.75 2.70
C GLU A 110 11.86 -12.29 2.75
N CYS A 111 11.34 -11.84 3.90
CA CYS A 111 10.94 -10.45 4.12
C CYS A 111 12.12 -9.52 4.38
N LYS A 112 13.32 -10.03 4.65
CA LYS A 112 14.52 -9.25 4.95
C LYS A 112 14.74 -8.10 3.96
N LYS A 113 14.69 -8.38 2.65
CA LYS A 113 14.90 -7.36 1.60
C LYS A 113 13.79 -6.29 1.52
N TYR A 114 12.66 -6.49 2.19
CA TYR A 114 11.53 -5.56 2.18
C TYR A 114 11.46 -4.67 3.42
N ILE A 115 12.11 -5.04 4.52
CA ILE A 115 12.04 -4.28 5.78
C ILE A 115 13.09 -3.18 5.78
N TYR A 116 12.66 -1.95 5.54
CA TYR A 116 13.52 -0.77 5.54
C TYR A 116 12.71 0.52 5.75
N ASN A 117 13.37 1.54 6.27
CA ASN A 117 12.80 2.87 6.42
C ASN A 117 12.51 3.48 5.02
N LEU A 118 11.24 3.78 4.77
CA LEU A 118 10.75 4.31 3.48
C LEU A 118 11.18 5.77 3.25
N GLY A 119 11.53 6.49 4.31
CA GLY A 119 11.63 7.95 4.31
C GLY A 119 10.26 8.62 4.33
N ASP A 120 10.22 9.85 4.86
CA ASP A 120 8.97 10.54 5.20
C ASP A 120 8.06 10.77 3.99
N GLU A 121 8.61 11.27 2.88
CA GLU A 121 7.82 11.59 1.68
C GLU A 121 7.26 10.33 1.01
N THR A 122 8.06 9.26 0.92
CA THR A 122 7.61 7.98 0.37
C THR A 122 6.50 7.38 1.23
N PHE A 123 6.67 7.38 2.55
CA PHE A 123 5.66 6.85 3.46
C PHE A 123 4.37 7.65 3.38
N LYS A 124 4.43 8.99 3.36
CA LYS A 124 3.23 9.85 3.19
C LYS A 124 2.44 9.50 1.94
N LYS A 125 3.12 9.32 0.80
CA LYS A 125 2.49 8.91 -0.47
C LYS A 125 1.88 7.50 -0.37
N MET A 126 2.61 6.54 0.20
CA MET A 126 2.08 5.19 0.42
C MET A 126 0.87 5.19 1.34
N ASN A 127 0.92 5.90 2.47
CA ASN A 127 -0.18 6.01 3.41
C ASN A 127 -1.46 6.52 2.74
N LYS A 128 -1.36 7.54 1.89
CA LYS A 128 -2.51 8.03 1.09
C LYS A 128 -3.12 6.94 0.21
N LEU A 129 -2.29 6.14 -0.50
CA LEU A 129 -2.77 5.03 -1.32
C LEU A 129 -3.43 3.93 -0.48
N PHE A 130 -2.87 3.59 0.69
CA PHE A 130 -3.47 2.62 1.60
C PHE A 130 -4.78 3.12 2.22
N THR A 131 -4.87 4.40 2.60
CA THR A 131 -6.12 5.01 3.07
C THR A 131 -7.18 4.99 1.98
N TYR A 132 -6.81 5.32 0.74
CA TYR A 132 -7.71 5.21 -0.41
C TYR A 132 -8.23 3.78 -0.54
N TYR A 133 -7.32 2.79 -0.56
CA TYR A 133 -7.68 1.39 -0.71
C TYR A 133 -8.60 0.91 0.42
N ASN A 134 -8.35 1.30 1.67
CA ASN A 134 -9.21 0.95 2.80
C ASN A 134 -10.63 1.49 2.61
N HIS A 135 -10.79 2.72 2.15
CA HIS A 135 -12.11 3.26 1.82
C HIS A 135 -12.74 2.51 0.64
N TYR A 136 -11.98 2.23 -0.41
CA TYR A 136 -12.45 1.44 -1.53
C TYR A 136 -12.94 0.04 -1.12
N SER A 137 -12.19 -0.68 -0.28
CA SER A 137 -12.62 -1.98 0.26
C SER A 137 -13.91 -1.87 1.07
N ASN A 138 -14.05 -0.83 1.91
CA ASN A 138 -15.30 -0.62 2.64
C ASN A 138 -16.46 -0.22 1.73
N PHE A 139 -16.21 0.50 0.65
CA PHE A 139 -17.21 0.75 -0.39
C PHE A 139 -17.70 -0.59 -0.97
N LEU A 140 -16.80 -1.50 -1.35
CA LEU A 140 -17.16 -2.81 -1.90
C LEU A 140 -17.94 -3.66 -0.88
N LEU A 141 -17.48 -3.74 0.37
CA LEU A 141 -18.13 -4.53 1.43
C LEU A 141 -19.57 -4.08 1.70
N ASN A 142 -19.83 -2.78 1.62
CA ASN A 142 -21.14 -2.20 1.91
C ASN A 142 -22.00 -1.99 0.64
N LYS A 143 -21.46 -2.26 -0.56
CA LYS A 143 -22.09 -1.94 -1.85
C LYS A 143 -23.51 -2.49 -1.95
N TYR A 144 -23.72 -3.74 -1.56
CA TYR A 144 -25.00 -4.44 -1.73
C TYR A 144 -25.93 -4.37 -0.52
N THR A 145 -25.41 -4.02 0.66
CA THR A 145 -26.15 -4.11 1.94
C THR A 145 -26.46 -2.75 2.54
N LYS A 146 -25.58 -1.75 2.34
CA LYS A 146 -25.65 -0.42 2.95
C LYS A 146 -25.20 0.63 1.95
N ALA A 147 -26.02 0.87 0.92
CA ALA A 147 -25.70 1.77 -0.20
C ALA A 147 -25.22 3.16 0.26
N ASN A 148 -25.88 3.79 1.24
CA ASN A 148 -25.46 5.09 1.76
C ASN A 148 -24.06 5.05 2.37
N LEU A 149 -23.76 4.04 3.20
CA LEU A 149 -22.44 3.86 3.81
C LEU A 149 -21.37 3.56 2.73
N SER A 150 -21.73 2.76 1.72
CA SER A 150 -20.87 2.52 0.56
C SER A 150 -20.51 3.84 -0.13
N CYS A 151 -21.50 4.68 -0.44
CA CYS A 151 -21.26 5.98 -1.07
C CYS A 151 -20.44 6.95 -0.19
N THR A 152 -20.61 6.93 1.14
CA THR A 152 -19.73 7.67 2.06
C THR A 152 -18.27 7.23 1.93
N HIS A 153 -18.01 5.94 1.69
CA HIS A 153 -16.66 5.46 1.44
C HIS A 153 -16.13 5.86 0.05
N ALA A 154 -16.98 5.80 -0.98
CA ALA A 154 -16.63 6.29 -2.32
C ALA A 154 -16.30 7.79 -2.31
N GLU A 155 -17.01 8.59 -1.52
CA GLU A 155 -16.75 10.02 -1.33
C GLU A 155 -15.36 10.27 -0.75
N LYS A 156 -14.98 9.50 0.29
CA LYS A 156 -13.62 9.60 0.88
C LYS A 156 -12.54 9.26 -0.14
N CYS A 157 -12.77 8.26 -1.00
CA CYS A 157 -11.86 7.98 -2.12
C CYS A 157 -11.76 9.15 -3.09
N ALA A 158 -12.89 9.74 -3.50
CA ALA A 158 -12.93 10.89 -4.40
C ALA A 158 -12.22 12.11 -3.81
N THR A 159 -12.35 12.36 -2.51
CA THR A 159 -11.63 13.42 -1.79
C THR A 159 -10.12 13.20 -1.80
N ILE A 160 -9.64 11.97 -1.50
CA ILE A 160 -8.22 11.66 -1.59
C ILE A 160 -7.69 11.87 -3.02
N TYR A 161 -8.46 11.46 -4.04
CA TYR A 161 -8.10 11.72 -5.43
C TYR A 161 -7.97 13.22 -5.70
N LYS A 162 -9.00 14.01 -5.35
CA LYS A 162 -9.05 15.48 -5.53
C LYS A 162 -7.84 16.19 -4.95
N GLU A 163 -7.51 15.89 -3.69
CA GLU A 163 -6.47 16.59 -2.93
C GLU A 163 -5.07 16.31 -3.46
N ASN A 164 -4.88 15.18 -4.14
CA ASN A 164 -3.54 14.69 -4.50
C ASN A 164 -3.25 14.73 -5.99
N ILE A 165 -4.27 14.61 -6.84
CA ILE A 165 -4.09 14.59 -8.30
C ILE A 165 -3.54 15.91 -8.85
N ILE A 166 -3.81 17.04 -8.18
CA ILE A 166 -3.33 18.37 -8.59
C ILE A 166 -1.79 18.44 -8.59
N SER A 167 -1.14 17.71 -7.67
CA SER A 167 0.33 17.64 -7.59
C SER A 167 0.97 16.69 -8.61
N CYS A 168 0.18 15.98 -9.39
CA CYS A 168 0.68 15.09 -10.42
C CYS A 168 1.09 15.90 -11.66
N SER A 169 2.40 16.13 -11.82
CA SER A 169 2.98 16.83 -12.96
C SER A 169 2.91 16.03 -14.27
N ALA A 170 3.32 16.66 -15.39
CA ALA A 170 3.49 15.98 -16.68
C ALA A 170 4.48 14.80 -16.61
N PHE A 171 5.48 14.87 -15.72
CA PHE A 171 6.35 13.74 -15.40
C PHE A 171 5.69 12.91 -14.29
N GLU A 172 4.99 11.88 -14.72
CA GLU A 172 4.15 11.10 -13.82
C GLU A 172 4.98 10.14 -12.95
N ASP A 173 5.05 10.46 -11.66
CA ASP A 173 5.63 9.57 -10.67
C ASP A 173 4.75 8.34 -10.42
N GLU A 174 5.30 7.34 -9.75
CA GLU A 174 4.59 6.08 -9.55
C GLU A 174 3.39 6.20 -8.59
N PHE A 175 3.41 7.17 -7.68
CA PHE A 175 2.25 7.47 -6.84
C PHE A 175 1.08 7.96 -7.69
N CYS A 176 1.32 8.89 -8.61
CA CYS A 176 0.31 9.42 -9.51
C CYS A 176 -0.29 8.34 -10.42
N LYS A 177 0.55 7.47 -10.99
CA LYS A 177 0.10 6.31 -11.78
C LYS A 177 -0.88 5.43 -10.99
N LYS A 178 -0.52 5.12 -9.74
CA LYS A 178 -1.35 4.29 -8.85
C LYS A 178 -2.64 4.98 -8.44
N LEU A 179 -2.57 6.27 -8.13
CA LEU A 179 -3.73 7.05 -7.74
C LEU A 179 -4.76 7.12 -8.87
N LYS A 180 -4.32 7.32 -10.13
CA LYS A 180 -5.20 7.29 -11.31
C LYS A 180 -5.80 5.90 -11.54
N ALA A 181 -4.98 4.85 -11.47
CA ALA A 181 -5.48 3.47 -11.61
C ALA A 181 -6.56 3.13 -10.57
N PHE A 182 -6.37 3.53 -9.31
CA PHE A 182 -7.37 3.37 -8.26
C PHE A 182 -8.65 4.15 -8.54
N ARG A 183 -8.53 5.39 -9.06
CA ARG A 183 -9.67 6.18 -9.50
C ARG A 183 -10.44 5.47 -10.61
N ASP A 184 -9.76 4.92 -11.60
CA ASP A 184 -10.40 4.22 -12.74
C ASP A 184 -11.16 2.97 -12.27
N ILE A 185 -10.56 2.21 -11.34
CA ILE A 185 -11.19 1.04 -10.71
C ILE A 185 -12.44 1.45 -9.94
N LEU A 186 -12.37 2.52 -9.12
CA LEU A 186 -13.54 3.03 -8.40
C LEU A 186 -14.62 3.46 -9.38
N MET A 187 -14.29 4.28 -10.39
CA MET A 187 -15.26 4.78 -11.37
C MET A 187 -15.99 3.63 -12.08
N LYS A 188 -15.26 2.56 -12.46
CA LYS A 188 -15.88 1.35 -13.02
C LYS A 188 -16.91 0.73 -12.09
N GLN A 189 -16.64 0.71 -10.78
CA GLN A 189 -17.57 0.17 -9.78
C GLN A 189 -18.78 1.06 -9.53
N LEU A 190 -18.62 2.38 -9.68
CA LEU A 190 -19.71 3.36 -9.53
C LEU A 190 -20.68 3.32 -10.72
N LEU A 191 -20.19 2.99 -11.92
CA LEU A 191 -21.01 2.94 -13.14
C LEU A 191 -21.77 1.60 -13.31
N SER A 192 -21.38 0.53 -12.60
CA SER A 192 -21.91 -0.82 -12.82
C SER A 192 -22.25 -1.59 -11.53
N PRO A 193 -23.54 -1.67 -11.14
CA PRO A 193 -24.65 -0.82 -11.61
C PRO A 193 -24.41 0.65 -11.19
N SER A 194 -25.09 1.60 -11.83
CA SER A 194 -24.94 3.02 -11.50
C SER A 194 -25.31 3.28 -10.03
N MET A 195 -24.37 3.81 -9.25
CA MET A 195 -24.51 4.11 -7.82
C MET A 195 -23.69 5.34 -7.45
N CYS A 196 -24.11 6.06 -6.41
CA CYS A 196 -23.36 7.20 -5.86
C CYS A 196 -23.11 8.31 -6.91
N ALA A 197 -24.20 8.82 -7.51
CA ALA A 197 -24.14 9.81 -8.60
C ALA A 197 -23.30 11.05 -8.24
N ASP A 198 -23.48 11.59 -7.03
CA ASP A 198 -22.70 12.74 -6.55
C ASP A 198 -21.19 12.46 -6.56
N GLN A 199 -20.77 11.25 -6.18
CA GLN A 199 -19.36 10.87 -6.18
C GLN A 199 -18.82 10.66 -7.60
N GLN A 200 -19.65 10.20 -8.54
CA GLN A 200 -19.29 10.18 -9.96
C GLN A 200 -19.03 11.60 -10.47
N ASP A 201 -19.94 12.53 -10.19
CA ASP A 201 -19.85 13.94 -10.62
C ASP A 201 -18.61 14.64 -10.04
N ILE A 202 -18.26 14.37 -8.77
CA ILE A 202 -17.04 14.88 -8.15
C ILE A 202 -15.82 14.43 -8.95
N ILE A 203 -15.69 13.13 -9.24
CA ILE A 203 -14.53 12.58 -9.94
C ILE A 203 -14.45 13.14 -11.38
N LEU A 204 -15.56 13.13 -12.12
CA LEU A 204 -15.63 13.65 -13.49
C LEU A 204 -15.26 15.14 -13.56
N SER A 205 -15.72 15.93 -12.58
CA SER A 205 -15.40 17.36 -12.49
C SER A 205 -13.90 17.60 -12.24
N ILE A 206 -13.25 16.75 -11.45
CA ILE A 206 -11.80 16.81 -11.21
C ILE A 206 -11.04 16.48 -12.49
N ASP A 207 -11.44 15.42 -13.19
CA ASP A 207 -10.78 14.98 -14.42
C ASP A 207 -10.85 16.03 -15.53
N LYS A 208 -11.99 16.70 -15.66
CA LYS A 208 -12.17 17.83 -16.59
C LYS A 208 -11.17 18.94 -16.28
N LYS A 209 -11.05 19.35 -15.01
CA LYS A 209 -10.11 20.40 -14.59
C LYS A 209 -8.65 20.03 -14.85
N MET A 210 -8.27 18.77 -14.63
CA MET A 210 -6.90 18.30 -14.90
C MET A 210 -6.56 18.29 -16.40
N THR A 211 -7.56 18.05 -17.26
CA THR A 211 -7.37 18.08 -18.71
C THR A 211 -7.23 19.52 -19.22
N GLU A 212 -8.05 20.43 -18.71
CA GLU A 212 -7.99 21.87 -19.04
C GLU A 212 -6.66 22.50 -18.61
N SER A 213 -6.17 22.22 -17.40
CA SER A 213 -4.90 22.77 -16.91
C SER A 213 -3.69 22.29 -17.71
N THR A 214 -3.71 21.03 -18.18
CA THR A 214 -2.66 20.49 -19.06
C THR A 214 -2.64 21.21 -20.42
N SER A 215 -3.80 21.55 -20.97
CA SER A 215 -3.91 22.25 -22.25
C SER A 215 -3.47 23.72 -22.21
N GLN A 216 -3.68 24.42 -21.08
CA GLN A 216 -3.18 25.79 -20.89
C GLN A 216 -1.66 25.85 -20.81
N ASN A 217 -1.03 24.91 -20.07
CA ASN A 217 0.43 24.85 -19.97
C ASN A 217 1.09 24.61 -21.34
N GLN A 218 0.47 23.82 -22.22
CA GLN A 218 0.95 23.63 -23.60
C GLN A 218 0.73 24.86 -24.50
N ARG A 219 -0.31 25.66 -24.26
CA ARG A 219 -0.61 26.85 -25.06
C ARG A 219 0.27 28.05 -24.69
N GLU A 220 0.68 28.16 -23.43
CA GLU A 220 1.67 29.15 -22.99
C GLU A 220 3.08 28.85 -23.54
N GLU A 221 3.45 27.57 -23.68
CA GLU A 221 4.71 27.17 -24.32
C GLU A 221 4.69 27.37 -25.85
N SER A 222 3.51 27.32 -26.49
CA SER A 222 3.32 27.50 -27.93
C SER A 222 3.15 28.95 -28.40
N SER A 223 3.01 29.93 -27.52
CA SER A 223 2.63 31.30 -27.91
C SER A 223 3.79 32.31 -27.98
N GLN A 224 5.05 31.86 -28.04
CA GLN A 224 6.14 32.69 -28.58
C GLN A 224 6.27 32.51 -30.10
N ALA A 225 5.35 33.10 -30.85
CA ALA A 225 5.60 33.43 -32.26
C ALA A 225 6.55 34.64 -32.30
N THR A 226 7.86 34.38 -32.25
CA THR A 226 8.88 35.43 -32.36
C THR A 226 8.98 35.87 -33.82
N THR A 227 8.61 37.12 -34.10
CA THR A 227 8.90 37.79 -35.35
C THR A 227 10.42 37.92 -35.46
N ILE A 228 11.02 37.26 -36.45
CA ILE A 228 12.48 37.23 -36.65
C ILE A 228 12.93 38.63 -37.07
N SER A 229 13.56 39.36 -36.15
CA SER A 229 14.49 40.44 -36.49
C SER A 229 15.91 39.98 -36.17
N ALA A 230 16.74 39.99 -37.19
CA ALA A 230 18.09 39.47 -37.15
C ALA A 230 19.02 40.45 -36.42
N SER A 231 19.38 40.15 -35.17
CA SER A 231 20.62 40.63 -34.54
C SER A 231 20.84 39.97 -33.17
N SER A 232 22.10 39.63 -32.87
CA SER A 232 22.65 39.10 -31.61
C SER A 232 22.69 37.57 -31.43
N LEU A 233 23.49 36.92 -32.26
CA LEU A 233 24.19 35.69 -31.87
C LEU A 233 25.23 36.05 -30.80
N GLY A 234 24.95 35.81 -29.52
CA GLY A 234 26.01 35.99 -28.53
C GLY A 234 25.69 35.98 -27.05
N THR A 235 24.72 35.20 -26.53
CA THR A 235 24.62 34.94 -25.07
C THR A 235 23.87 33.66 -24.67
N MET A 236 23.60 32.72 -25.57
CA MET A 236 22.82 31.50 -25.23
C MET A 236 23.64 30.22 -24.97
N MET A 237 24.94 30.31 -24.68
CA MET A 237 25.72 29.11 -24.28
C MET A 237 25.92 28.97 -22.76
N GLY A 238 25.52 29.96 -21.95
CA GLY A 238 25.72 29.92 -20.49
C GLY A 238 24.61 29.22 -19.69
N VAL A 239 23.35 29.29 -20.15
CA VAL A 239 22.20 28.79 -19.37
C VAL A 239 21.98 27.29 -19.54
N SER A 240 22.27 26.72 -20.73
CA SER A 240 22.10 25.28 -20.97
C SER A 240 23.05 24.38 -20.17
N LEU A 241 24.22 24.87 -19.78
CA LEU A 241 25.18 24.09 -18.99
C LEU A 241 24.77 24.01 -17.51
N LEU A 242 24.13 25.02 -16.95
CA LEU A 242 23.65 25.02 -15.55
C LEU A 242 22.54 23.98 -15.32
N SER A 243 21.68 23.74 -16.33
CA SER A 243 20.63 22.71 -16.28
C SER A 243 21.21 21.28 -16.18
N LEU A 244 22.38 21.03 -16.78
CA LEU A 244 23.06 19.73 -16.70
C LEU A 244 23.64 19.48 -15.30
N PHE A 245 24.08 20.53 -14.60
CA PHE A 245 24.53 20.42 -13.21
C PHE A 245 23.36 20.20 -12.24
N LEU A 246 22.21 20.84 -12.42
CA LEU A 246 21.03 20.62 -11.56
C LEU A 246 20.39 19.23 -11.72
N TYR A 247 20.47 18.63 -12.92
CA TYR A 247 20.06 17.23 -13.15
C TYR A 247 20.88 16.25 -12.31
N LYS A 248 22.17 16.52 -12.11
CA LYS A 248 23.06 15.66 -11.31
C LYS A 248 22.98 15.95 -9.80
N VAL A 249 22.44 17.10 -9.40
CA VAL A 249 22.44 17.58 -8.00
C VAL A 249 21.05 17.53 -7.33
N THR A 250 19.99 17.13 -8.06
CA THR A 250 18.65 16.89 -7.47
C THR A 250 18.31 15.40 -7.49
N PRO A 251 18.75 14.59 -6.51
CA PRO A 251 18.51 13.15 -6.49
C PRO A 251 17.11 12.86 -5.94
N LEU A 252 16.05 13.28 -6.65
CA LEU A 252 14.67 12.87 -6.32
C LEU A 252 14.09 11.86 -7.34
N GLY A 253 14.80 11.57 -8.44
CA GLY A 253 14.30 10.67 -9.50
C GLY A 253 14.83 9.23 -9.50
N SER A 254 15.94 8.94 -8.80
CA SER A 254 16.61 7.61 -8.89
C SER A 254 16.40 6.71 -7.67
N TRP A 255 16.00 7.27 -6.51
CA TRP A 255 15.86 6.48 -5.29
C TRP A 255 14.48 5.83 -5.09
N LEU A 256 13.47 6.30 -5.83
CA LEU A 256 12.09 5.84 -5.70
C LEU A 256 11.76 4.64 -6.59
N SER A 257 12.42 4.44 -7.74
CA SER A 257 12.02 3.40 -8.71
C SER A 257 12.16 1.95 -8.21
N PRO A 258 13.20 1.56 -7.45
CA PRO A 258 13.31 0.18 -6.96
C PRO A 258 12.34 -0.09 -5.81
N ARG A 259 12.08 0.94 -4.99
CA ARG A 259 11.29 0.85 -3.75
C ARG A 259 9.80 0.83 -4.03
N ILE A 260 9.35 1.68 -4.96
CA ILE A 260 7.94 1.71 -5.38
C ILE A 260 7.66 0.57 -6.36
N GLY A 261 8.63 0.04 -7.10
CA GLY A 261 8.45 -1.21 -7.88
C GLY A 261 7.93 -2.41 -7.07
N ASN A 262 8.25 -2.49 -5.77
CA ASN A 262 7.66 -3.49 -4.86
C ASN A 262 6.22 -3.13 -4.46
N LEU A 263 5.94 -1.84 -4.20
CA LEU A 263 4.57 -1.34 -4.01
C LEU A 263 3.71 -1.58 -5.26
N LYS A 264 4.30 -1.47 -6.47
CA LYS A 264 3.65 -1.81 -7.73
C LYS A 264 3.06 -3.19 -7.67
N LYS A 265 3.83 -4.18 -7.18
CA LYS A 265 3.42 -5.58 -7.08
C LYS A 265 2.42 -5.81 -5.95
N THR A 266 2.61 -5.21 -4.77
CA THR A 266 1.64 -5.30 -3.67
C THR A 266 0.27 -4.74 -4.07
N LEU A 267 0.23 -3.64 -4.84
CA LEU A 267 -0.99 -3.01 -5.32
C LEU A 267 -1.53 -3.61 -6.64
N ASN A 268 -0.69 -4.07 -7.58
CA ASN A 268 -1.10 -4.69 -8.86
C ASN A 268 -1.79 -6.04 -8.66
N ILE A 269 -1.58 -6.70 -7.52
CA ILE A 269 -2.31 -7.91 -7.17
C ILE A 269 -3.83 -7.66 -7.09
N VAL A 270 -4.25 -6.43 -6.80
CA VAL A 270 -5.67 -6.03 -6.79
C VAL A 270 -6.28 -6.09 -8.21
N ASP A 271 -5.46 -6.00 -9.25
CA ASP A 271 -5.92 -5.98 -10.65
C ASP A 271 -6.09 -7.38 -11.25
N ASN A 272 -5.57 -8.44 -10.60
CA ASN A 272 -5.61 -9.81 -11.13
C ASN A 272 -6.80 -10.65 -10.62
N GLU A 273 -7.66 -10.10 -9.77
CA GLU A 273 -8.95 -10.72 -9.40
C GLU A 273 -10.03 -10.35 -10.44
N GLY A 274 -9.74 -10.63 -11.70
CA GLY A 274 -10.78 -11.01 -12.63
C GLY A 274 -11.32 -12.35 -12.19
N ASN A 275 -12.63 -12.41 -11.92
CA ASN A 275 -13.43 -13.64 -11.84
C ASN A 275 -12.98 -14.71 -10.82
N GLU A 276 -13.08 -14.41 -9.54
CA GLU A 276 -13.44 -15.44 -8.55
C GLU A 276 -14.39 -14.86 -7.48
N SER A 277 -15.57 -15.46 -7.39
CA SER A 277 -16.65 -15.12 -6.48
C SER A 277 -16.21 -15.24 -5.02
N LEU A 278 -15.97 -14.12 -4.35
CA LEU A 278 -15.51 -14.06 -2.95
C LEU A 278 -16.62 -14.26 -1.89
N PHE A 279 -17.75 -14.86 -2.23
CA PHE A 279 -18.83 -15.12 -1.27
C PHE A 279 -19.45 -16.52 -1.44
N HIS A 280 -18.78 -17.52 -0.87
CA HIS A 280 -19.46 -18.69 -0.32
C HIS A 280 -18.67 -19.15 0.91
N TYR A 281 -18.98 -18.54 2.06
CA TYR A 281 -18.64 -19.13 3.34
C TYR A 281 -19.76 -20.14 3.65
N SER A 282 -19.55 -21.41 3.30
CA SER A 282 -20.39 -22.47 3.85
C SER A 282 -19.95 -22.70 5.29
N GLU A 283 -20.90 -22.47 6.18
CA GLU A 283 -20.93 -22.73 7.61
C GLU A 283 -20.08 -23.96 8.01
N SER A 284 -19.02 -23.72 8.77
CA SER A 284 -18.22 -24.77 9.39
C SER A 284 -18.93 -25.26 10.64
N THR A 285 -19.60 -26.41 10.56
CA THR A 285 -19.91 -27.20 11.75
C THR A 285 -18.62 -27.81 12.28
N GLU A 286 -18.26 -27.41 13.51
CA GLU A 286 -17.22 -28.07 14.29
C GLU A 286 -17.50 -29.58 14.41
N SER A 287 -16.50 -30.39 14.09
CA SER A 287 -16.33 -31.69 14.74
C SER A 287 -14.86 -32.11 14.71
N ASN A 288 -14.29 -32.24 15.91
CA ASN A 288 -13.03 -32.94 16.14
C ASN A 288 -13.19 -34.40 15.70
N ILE A 289 -12.37 -34.88 14.77
CA ILE A 289 -12.27 -36.33 14.51
C ILE A 289 -10.80 -36.73 14.33
N THR A 290 -10.31 -37.39 15.36
CA THR A 290 -9.14 -38.27 15.37
C THR A 290 -9.35 -39.46 14.44
N ASN A 291 -8.30 -39.83 13.71
CA ASN A 291 -8.16 -41.01 12.85
C ASN A 291 -8.96 -42.24 13.30
N GLY A 292 -9.75 -42.79 12.37
CA GLY A 292 -10.29 -44.14 12.42
C GLY A 292 -10.88 -44.51 11.06
N ASP A 293 -10.25 -45.45 10.36
CA ASP A 293 -10.68 -45.97 9.05
C ASP A 293 -12.05 -46.65 9.16
N TYR A 294 -13.05 -46.14 8.43
CA TYR A 294 -14.28 -46.89 8.15
C TYR A 294 -14.75 -46.67 6.71
N ASN A 295 -14.81 -47.76 5.95
CA ASN A 295 -15.47 -47.85 4.65
C ASN A 295 -16.98 -47.99 4.85
N ILE A 296 -17.79 -47.14 4.21
CA ILE A 296 -19.24 -47.35 4.11
C ILE A 296 -19.66 -47.20 2.65
N ALA A 297 -20.28 -48.26 2.12
CA ALA A 297 -20.92 -48.29 0.81
C ALA A 297 -22.35 -47.74 0.89
N TYR A 298 -22.73 -46.91 -0.09
CA TYR A 298 -24.08 -46.35 -0.19
C TYR A 298 -25.00 -47.29 -0.99
N HIS A 299 -26.17 -47.61 -0.42
CA HIS A 299 -27.32 -48.11 -1.15
C HIS A 299 -28.39 -47.00 -1.22
N PHE A 300 -28.83 -46.66 -2.43
CA PHE A 300 -29.99 -45.82 -2.67
C PHE A 300 -31.27 -46.67 -2.65
N VAL A 301 -32.31 -46.18 -1.98
CA VAL A 301 -33.70 -46.63 -2.16
C VAL A 301 -34.52 -45.41 -2.55
N GLY A 302 -35.15 -45.48 -3.72
CA GLY A 302 -36.13 -44.52 -4.19
C GLY A 302 -37.54 -44.91 -3.78
N ASN A 303 -38.37 -43.89 -3.60
CA ASN A 303 -39.76 -43.82 -4.07
C ASN A 303 -40.20 -42.36 -4.09
#